data_AF-A0A2M7MR92-F1
#
_entry.id   AF-A0A2M7MR92-F1
#
_cell.length_a   1.000
_cell.length_b   1.000
_cell.length_c   1.000
_cell.angle_alpha   90.00
_cell.angle_beta   90.00
_cell.angle_gamma   90.00
#
_symmetry.space_group_name_H-M   'P 1'
#
loop_
_entity.id
_entity.type
_entity.pdbx_description
1 polymer ?
#
loop_
_entity_poly.entity_id
_entity_poly.type
_entity_poly.pdbx_seq_one_letter_code
_entity_poly.pdbx_strand_id
1 'polypeptide(L)'
;MATLPLEQVRLDYLFRGSDASTADLDLYHAVLEFRLEQAAPDQVNLGHAGVLAGKDAHATPARQGCALSGAATLSLEQVLADIRQLPSLPAVVGELVKTLNNEFADIGQIAKGIAKDQSLAARALRVANSPFYGIQHEVASIHEAIVILGFRAVGSLVMAASVMGYFPLPVGIAFDLTRFWRHGIGTALCARALARASGGDAETAFTVGLLHDIGVLLLATTRPTHYAKVLAWRAANDCLLVEAEQAVLGFDHAQAGEALASRWGFPAGIARAVALHHAPGGGGDMVAVAHVANILAHALDLAGDPRARVPPLDMETWRRLGLDRATLKALLAGIEQEHENYCALLAR
;
A
#
# COMPACT_ATOMS: atom_id res chain seq x y z
N MET A 1 20.01 -14.86 -2.37
CA MET A 1 19.27 -13.60 -2.12
C MET A 1 20.08 -12.49 -2.75
N ALA A 2 19.56 -11.83 -3.79
CA ALA A 2 20.25 -10.74 -4.44
C ALA A 2 20.11 -9.50 -3.55
N THR A 3 21.19 -9.09 -2.88
CA THR A 3 21.25 -7.82 -2.14
C THR A 3 21.24 -6.68 -3.16
N LEU A 4 20.25 -5.80 -3.07
CA LEU A 4 20.21 -4.57 -3.86
C LEU A 4 21.34 -3.65 -3.37
N PRO A 5 22.19 -3.10 -4.24
CA PRO A 5 23.27 -2.22 -3.83
C PRO A 5 22.71 -0.94 -3.20
N LEU A 6 23.37 -0.43 -2.16
CA LEU A 6 22.98 0.77 -1.39
C LEU A 6 22.75 2.03 -2.25
N GLU A 7 23.37 2.12 -3.43
CA GLU A 7 23.15 3.19 -4.40
C GLU A 7 21.71 3.23 -4.96
N GLN A 8 20.86 2.24 -4.66
CA GLN A 8 19.46 2.16 -5.09
C GLN A 8 18.44 2.55 -4.03
N VAL A 9 18.84 2.78 -2.77
CA VAL A 9 17.87 3.24 -1.77
C VAL A 9 17.54 4.71 -2.09
N ARG A 10 16.36 4.95 -2.66
CA ARG A 10 15.88 6.28 -3.11
C ARG A 10 15.53 7.23 -1.96
N LEU A 11 16.32 7.20 -0.88
CA LEU A 11 16.13 8.01 0.32
C LEU A 11 16.36 9.50 0.03
N ASP A 12 17.09 9.83 -1.04
CA ASP A 12 17.30 11.19 -1.54
C ASP A 12 15.96 11.92 -1.80
N TYR A 13 14.86 11.17 -1.98
CA TYR A 13 13.52 11.70 -2.25
C TYR A 13 12.64 11.84 -1.01
N LEU A 14 13.00 11.25 0.15
CA LEU A 14 12.24 11.40 1.40
C LEU A 14 12.04 12.88 1.80
N PHE A 15 12.91 13.79 1.32
CA PHE A 15 12.93 15.19 1.73
C PHE A 15 13.02 16.22 0.59
N ARG A 16 12.60 15.89 -0.65
CA ARG A 16 12.43 16.95 -1.66
C ARG A 16 11.26 17.86 -1.23
N GLY A 17 11.56 18.94 -0.50
CA GLY A 17 10.61 20.00 -0.13
C GLY A 17 10.45 20.29 1.37
N SER A 18 11.12 19.54 2.26
CA SER A 18 11.13 19.84 3.70
C SER A 18 12.41 20.58 4.09
N ASP A 19 12.30 21.71 4.79
CA ASP A 19 13.47 22.36 5.39
C ASP A 19 14.20 21.35 6.31
N ALA A 20 15.48 21.12 6.03
CA ALA A 20 16.34 20.16 6.74
C ALA A 20 16.44 20.42 8.26
N SER A 21 15.97 21.57 8.74
CA SER A 21 15.87 21.92 10.17
C SER A 21 14.61 21.38 10.86
N THR A 22 13.69 20.72 10.13
CA THR A 22 12.39 20.23 10.65
C THR A 22 12.14 18.75 10.41
N ALA A 23 13.01 18.09 9.66
CA ALA A 23 12.98 16.65 9.45
C ALA A 23 13.20 15.93 10.78
N ASP A 24 12.24 15.10 11.19
CA ASP A 24 12.50 14.11 12.22
C ASP A 24 13.36 13.03 11.56
N LEU A 25 14.67 13.15 11.79
CA LEU A 25 15.69 12.29 11.19
C LEU A 25 15.54 10.83 11.64
N ASP A 26 14.67 10.52 12.60
CA ASP A 26 14.51 9.16 13.14
C ASP A 26 13.96 8.16 12.13
N LEU A 27 12.94 8.51 11.32
CA LEU A 27 12.45 7.61 10.26
C LEU A 27 13.53 7.37 9.21
N TYR A 28 14.19 8.45 8.76
CA TYR A 28 15.26 8.38 7.78
C TYR A 28 16.43 7.55 8.27
N HIS A 29 16.93 7.84 9.47
CA HIS A 29 18.05 7.10 10.03
C HIS A 29 17.68 5.65 10.32
N ALA A 30 16.46 5.34 10.76
CA ALA A 30 16.05 3.96 10.94
C ALA A 30 16.07 3.19 9.62
N VAL A 31 15.50 3.75 8.55
CA VAL A 31 15.47 3.10 7.23
C VAL A 31 16.88 3.02 6.63
N LEU A 32 17.67 4.10 6.73
CA LEU A 32 19.05 4.14 6.24
C LEU A 32 19.93 3.14 6.98
N GLU A 33 19.92 3.12 8.31
CA GLU A 33 20.70 2.17 9.09
C GLU A 33 20.28 0.74 8.82
N PHE A 34 18.97 0.49 8.78
CA PHE A 34 18.45 -0.82 8.42
C PHE A 34 19.00 -1.27 7.06
N ARG A 35 19.01 -0.39 6.06
CA ARG A 35 19.58 -0.69 4.73
C ARG A 35 21.09 -0.88 4.76
N LEU A 36 21.82 -0.06 5.50
CA LEU A 36 23.28 -0.17 5.67
C LEU A 36 23.67 -1.50 6.33
N GLU A 37 22.89 -1.97 7.31
CA GLU A 37 23.13 -3.25 8.00
C GLU A 37 22.85 -4.47 7.12
N GLN A 38 21.94 -4.35 6.16
CA GLN A 38 21.62 -5.42 5.21
C GLN A 38 22.59 -5.45 4.00
N ALA A 39 23.41 -4.42 3.82
CA ALA A 39 24.36 -4.36 2.72
C ALA A 39 25.64 -5.14 3.05
N ALA A 40 26.13 -5.93 2.08
CA ALA A 40 27.45 -6.54 2.19
C ALA A 40 28.54 -5.44 2.28
N PRO A 41 29.61 -5.60 3.09
CA PRO A 41 30.63 -4.56 3.33
C PRO A 41 31.26 -3.97 2.06
N ASP A 42 31.27 -4.77 0.99
CA ASP A 42 31.83 -4.54 -0.33
C ASP A 42 30.85 -3.85 -1.32
N GLN A 43 29.60 -3.62 -0.91
CA GLN A 43 28.59 -2.86 -1.66
C GLN A 43 28.27 -1.48 -1.05
N VAL A 44 28.94 -1.11 0.04
CA VAL A 44 28.78 0.19 0.70
C VAL A 44 29.75 1.22 0.09
N ASN A 45 29.35 1.86 -1.00
CA ASN A 45 30.05 3.05 -1.48
C ASN A 45 29.52 4.29 -0.74
N LEU A 46 30.17 4.68 0.37
CA LEU A 46 29.83 5.88 1.14
C LEU A 46 30.19 7.19 0.42
N GLY A 47 30.78 7.13 -0.77
CA GLY A 47 31.06 8.29 -1.58
C GLY A 47 29.78 8.86 -2.17
N HIS A 48 29.03 9.64 -1.38
CA HIS A 48 28.13 10.76 -1.71
C HIS A 48 27.34 11.26 -0.47
N ALA A 49 27.68 10.80 0.75
CA ALA A 49 27.15 11.39 2.00
C ALA A 49 27.71 12.80 2.32
N GLY A 50 28.35 13.47 1.36
CA GLY A 50 28.94 14.79 1.51
C GLY A 50 28.58 15.69 0.33
N VAL A 51 28.10 16.88 0.67
CA VAL A 51 27.75 18.03 -0.20
C VAL A 51 26.31 18.05 -0.73
N LEU A 52 25.37 18.37 0.17
CA LEU A 52 24.22 19.21 -0.17
C LEU A 52 24.41 20.58 0.49
N ALA A 53 25.45 21.29 0.05
CA ALA A 53 25.56 22.74 0.25
C ALA A 53 25.68 23.37 -1.13
N GLY A 54 24.61 24.04 -1.56
CA GLY A 54 24.61 24.93 -2.72
C GLY A 54 24.55 24.23 -4.07
N LYS A 55 23.33 24.10 -4.60
CA LYS A 55 23.04 24.44 -6.00
C LYS A 55 21.54 24.72 -6.10
N ASP A 56 21.27 26.00 -6.19
CA ASP A 56 20.03 26.71 -6.46
C ASP A 56 18.82 25.84 -6.79
N ALA A 57 17.81 25.96 -5.92
CA ALA A 57 16.43 25.64 -6.20
C ALA A 57 15.96 26.50 -7.38
N HIS A 58 16.23 26.06 -8.61
CA HIS A 58 15.71 26.69 -9.81
C HIS A 58 14.47 25.94 -10.30
N ALA A 59 13.36 26.62 -10.09
CA ALA A 59 12.13 26.62 -10.88
C ALA A 59 11.34 25.31 -10.93
N THR A 60 10.15 25.38 -10.32
CA THR A 60 8.95 24.72 -10.84
C THR A 60 8.98 24.81 -12.38
N PRO A 61 8.96 23.70 -13.14
CA PRO A 61 8.86 23.81 -14.57
C PRO A 61 7.55 24.55 -14.85
N ALA A 62 7.68 25.69 -15.54
CA ALA A 62 6.56 26.48 -16.00
C ALA A 62 5.54 25.55 -16.63
N ARG A 63 4.25 25.77 -16.32
CA ARG A 63 3.10 25.12 -16.95
C ARG A 63 3.28 25.19 -18.48
N GLN A 64 3.92 24.19 -19.08
CA GLN A 64 3.83 23.97 -20.51
C GLN A 64 2.46 23.38 -20.72
N GLY A 65 1.52 24.26 -21.06
CA GLY A 65 0.21 23.91 -21.57
C GLY A 65 0.37 23.11 -22.85
N CYS A 66 0.57 21.80 -22.71
CA CYS A 66 0.11 20.87 -23.71
C CYS A 66 -1.41 20.88 -23.59
N ALA A 67 -2.05 21.81 -24.31
CA ALA A 67 -3.49 21.78 -24.47
C ALA A 67 -3.83 20.45 -25.15
N LEU A 68 -4.28 19.48 -24.37
CA LEU A 68 -5.04 18.33 -24.86
C LEU A 68 -6.39 18.85 -25.37
N SER A 69 -6.34 19.61 -26.47
CA SER A 69 -7.49 20.14 -27.17
C SER A 69 -8.23 18.98 -27.83
N GLY A 70 -9.37 18.59 -27.25
CA GLY A 70 -10.42 17.86 -27.97
C GLY A 70 -10.95 16.57 -27.34
N ALA A 71 -10.43 16.10 -26.21
CA ALA A 71 -11.02 14.96 -25.49
C ALA A 71 -11.92 15.50 -24.35
N ALA A 72 -13.15 15.01 -24.26
CA ALA A 72 -14.01 15.30 -23.12
C ALA A 72 -13.25 15.01 -21.82
N THR A 73 -13.13 16.00 -20.94
CA THR A 73 -12.47 15.86 -19.64
C THR A 73 -13.17 14.76 -18.86
N LEU A 74 -12.45 13.70 -18.50
CA LEU A 74 -12.96 12.63 -17.65
C LEU A 74 -13.29 13.24 -16.29
N SER A 75 -14.54 13.13 -15.83
CA SER A 75 -14.92 13.58 -14.50
C SER A 75 -14.95 12.42 -13.51
N LEU A 76 -14.73 12.69 -12.22
CA LEU A 76 -14.83 11.67 -11.18
C LEU A 76 -16.22 11.04 -11.21
N GLU A 77 -17.28 11.83 -11.39
CA GLU A 77 -18.67 11.34 -11.48
C GLU A 77 -18.87 10.32 -12.60
N GLN A 78 -18.17 10.46 -13.73
CA GLN A 78 -18.22 9.49 -14.82
C GLN A 78 -17.56 8.17 -14.42
N VAL A 79 -16.44 8.21 -13.68
CA VAL A 79 -15.83 7.01 -13.11
C VAL A 79 -16.78 6.36 -12.09
N LEU A 80 -17.41 7.15 -11.22
CA LEU A 80 -18.36 6.65 -10.21
C LEU A 80 -19.61 6.04 -10.84
N ALA A 81 -20.09 6.58 -11.96
CA ALA A 81 -21.22 6.02 -12.68
C ALA A 81 -20.92 4.60 -13.19
N ASP A 82 -19.69 4.35 -13.62
CA ASP A 82 -19.23 3.06 -14.12
C ASP A 82 -18.87 2.07 -13.01
N ILE A 83 -18.59 2.52 -11.77
CA ILE A 83 -18.50 1.62 -10.61
C ILE A 83 -19.78 0.79 -10.47
N ARG A 84 -20.95 1.31 -10.88
CA ARG A 84 -22.20 0.53 -10.90
C ARG A 84 -22.19 -0.65 -11.86
N GLN A 85 -21.31 -0.64 -12.86
CA GLN A 85 -21.11 -1.71 -13.82
C GLN A 85 -20.03 -2.70 -13.37
N LEU A 86 -19.24 -2.37 -12.34
CA LEU A 86 -18.40 -3.38 -11.71
C LEU A 86 -19.29 -4.47 -11.11
N PRO A 87 -18.81 -5.73 -11.06
CA PRO A 87 -19.54 -6.79 -10.38
C PRO A 87 -19.81 -6.39 -8.91
N SER A 88 -20.56 -7.21 -8.19
CA SER A 88 -20.55 -7.11 -6.73
C SER A 88 -19.34 -7.84 -6.16
N LEU A 89 -18.83 -7.38 -5.00
CA LEU A 89 -17.81 -8.14 -4.27
C LEU A 89 -18.28 -9.59 -4.07
N PRO A 90 -17.36 -10.57 -4.08
CA PRO A 90 -17.70 -11.94 -3.73
C PRO A 90 -18.40 -11.99 -2.36
N ALA A 91 -19.42 -12.83 -2.21
CA ALA A 91 -20.25 -12.86 -1.00
C ALA A 91 -19.43 -13.01 0.29
N VAL A 92 -18.37 -13.82 0.27
CA VAL A 92 -17.45 -13.99 1.41
C VAL A 92 -16.74 -12.69 1.80
N VAL A 93 -16.38 -11.83 0.84
CA VAL A 93 -15.78 -10.51 1.11
C VAL A 93 -16.83 -9.57 1.68
N GLY A 94 -18.06 -9.59 1.14
CA GLY A 94 -19.16 -8.80 1.67
C GLY A 94 -19.46 -9.15 3.13
N GLU A 95 -19.46 -10.43 3.49
CA GLU A 95 -19.61 -10.87 4.89
C GLU A 95 -18.41 -10.45 5.76
N LEU A 96 -17.19 -10.52 5.25
CA LEU A 96 -16.00 -10.01 5.95
C LEU A 96 -16.07 -8.49 6.17
N VAL A 97 -16.54 -7.72 5.20
CA VAL A 97 -16.73 -6.27 5.36
C VAL A 97 -17.77 -5.96 6.44
N LYS A 98 -18.80 -6.81 6.62
CA LYS A 98 -19.76 -6.65 7.73
C LYS A 98 -19.10 -6.85 9.10
N THR A 99 -18.06 -7.66 9.22
CA THR A 99 -17.35 -7.82 10.51
C THR A 99 -16.52 -6.60 10.86
N LEU A 100 -15.99 -5.89 9.87
CA LEU A 100 -15.32 -4.60 10.08
C LEU A 100 -16.30 -3.52 10.57
N ASN A 101 -17.60 -3.68 10.30
CA ASN A 101 -18.66 -2.80 10.78
C ASN A 101 -19.30 -3.28 12.10
N ASN A 102 -19.06 -4.52 12.54
CA ASN A 102 -19.75 -5.11 13.69
C ASN A 102 -18.92 -6.22 14.37
N GLU A 103 -18.56 -5.98 15.63
CA GLU A 103 -17.80 -6.91 16.48
C GLU A 103 -18.55 -8.22 16.82
N PHE A 104 -19.88 -8.26 16.63
CA PHE A 104 -20.73 -9.43 16.88
C PHE A 104 -21.00 -10.29 15.64
N ALA A 105 -20.24 -10.09 14.55
CA ALA A 105 -20.44 -10.89 13.34
C ALA A 105 -20.23 -12.39 13.62
N ASP A 106 -21.06 -13.24 12.99
CA ASP A 106 -20.98 -14.70 13.14
C ASP A 106 -19.73 -15.25 12.43
N ILE A 107 -18.64 -15.29 13.19
CA ILE A 107 -17.34 -15.86 12.82
C ILE A 107 -17.51 -17.28 12.24
N GLY A 108 -18.44 -18.07 12.77
CA GLY A 108 -18.69 -19.44 12.32
C GLY A 108 -19.26 -19.50 10.90
N GLN A 109 -20.13 -18.57 10.53
CA GLN A 109 -20.65 -18.47 9.16
C GLN A 109 -19.57 -18.06 8.16
N ILE A 110 -18.70 -17.13 8.53
CA ILE A 110 -17.62 -16.67 7.66
C ILE A 110 -16.57 -17.76 7.49
N ALA A 111 -16.20 -18.46 8.56
CA ALA A 111 -15.32 -19.63 8.50
C ALA A 111 -15.89 -20.70 7.54
N LYS A 112 -17.19 -20.97 7.59
CA LYS A 112 -17.88 -21.87 6.65
C LYS A 112 -17.84 -21.33 5.21
N GLY A 113 -17.98 -20.02 5.02
CA GLY A 113 -17.85 -19.36 3.71
C GLY A 113 -16.45 -19.55 3.11
N ILE A 114 -15.42 -19.29 3.92
CA ILE A 114 -14.01 -19.49 3.53
C ILE A 114 -13.75 -20.96 3.20
N ALA A 115 -14.22 -21.89 4.04
CA ALA A 115 -14.01 -23.32 3.83
C ALA A 115 -14.71 -23.87 2.57
N LYS A 116 -15.78 -23.23 2.09
CA LYS A 116 -16.47 -23.61 0.84
C LYS A 116 -15.73 -23.16 -0.40
N ASP A 117 -14.90 -22.13 -0.31
CA ASP A 117 -14.08 -21.67 -1.42
C ASP A 117 -12.71 -22.35 -1.36
N GLN A 118 -12.46 -23.30 -2.27
CA GLN A 118 -11.22 -24.07 -2.30
C GLN A 118 -9.97 -23.19 -2.45
N SER A 119 -10.07 -22.08 -3.19
CA SER A 119 -8.94 -21.17 -3.40
C SER A 119 -8.61 -20.39 -2.14
N LEU A 120 -9.62 -19.83 -1.48
CA LEU A 120 -9.46 -19.07 -0.25
C LEU A 120 -9.03 -19.98 0.91
N ALA A 121 -9.60 -21.18 0.99
CA ALA A 121 -9.22 -22.17 1.99
C ALA A 121 -7.75 -22.58 1.83
N ALA A 122 -7.32 -22.91 0.61
CA ALA A 122 -5.93 -23.28 0.34
C ALA A 122 -4.95 -22.15 0.66
N ARG A 123 -5.30 -20.89 0.36
CA ARG A 123 -4.48 -19.72 0.70
C ARG A 123 -4.39 -19.50 2.21
N ALA A 124 -5.50 -19.57 2.94
CA ALA A 124 -5.52 -19.44 4.39
C ALA A 124 -4.67 -20.53 5.08
N LEU A 125 -4.79 -21.79 4.65
CA LEU A 125 -3.98 -22.89 5.16
C LEU A 125 -2.50 -22.72 4.84
N ARG A 126 -2.15 -22.26 3.63
CA ARG A 126 -0.75 -22.04 3.23
C ARG A 126 -0.10 -20.95 4.08
N VAL A 127 -0.85 -19.90 4.42
CA VAL A 127 -0.38 -18.85 5.34
C VAL A 127 -0.24 -19.41 6.75
N ALA A 128 -1.24 -20.16 7.25
CA ALA A 128 -1.18 -20.77 8.58
C ALA A 128 0.03 -21.71 8.75
N ASN A 129 0.37 -22.46 7.70
CA ASN A 129 1.52 -23.36 7.66
C ASN A 129 2.85 -22.67 7.31
N SER A 130 2.87 -21.34 7.15
CA SER A 130 4.11 -20.64 6.83
C SER A 130 5.08 -20.70 8.03
N PRO A 131 6.41 -20.79 7.79
CA PRO A 131 7.41 -20.82 8.86
C PRO A 131 7.31 -19.66 9.85
N PHE A 132 6.71 -18.54 9.42
CA PHE A 132 6.45 -17.36 10.22
C PHE A 132 5.66 -17.64 11.50
N TYR A 133 4.65 -18.51 11.44
CA TYR A 133 3.84 -18.83 12.63
C TYR A 133 4.48 -19.91 13.52
N GLY A 134 5.63 -20.46 13.11
CA GLY A 134 6.44 -21.36 13.95
C GLY A 134 5.73 -22.64 14.37
N ILE A 135 4.73 -23.08 13.62
CA ILE A 135 3.89 -24.24 13.96
C ILE A 135 4.65 -25.51 13.62
N GLN A 136 4.76 -26.40 14.60
CA GLN A 136 5.54 -27.64 14.46
C GLN A 136 4.77 -28.78 13.78
N HIS A 137 3.47 -28.59 13.52
CA HIS A 137 2.61 -29.54 12.85
C HIS A 137 1.83 -28.87 11.71
N GLU A 138 1.34 -29.68 10.77
CA GLU A 138 0.58 -29.20 9.63
C GLU A 138 -0.85 -28.83 10.04
N VAL A 139 -1.24 -27.57 9.82
CA VAL A 139 -2.60 -27.06 9.95
C VAL A 139 -3.43 -27.55 8.77
N ALA A 140 -4.45 -28.37 9.05
CA ALA A 140 -5.22 -29.06 8.02
C ALA A 140 -6.67 -28.54 7.85
N SER A 141 -7.11 -27.59 8.70
CA SER A 141 -8.47 -27.06 8.63
C SER A 141 -8.56 -25.55 8.83
N ILE A 142 -9.57 -24.92 8.23
CA ILE A 142 -9.83 -23.48 8.40
C ILE A 142 -10.18 -23.14 9.83
N HIS A 143 -10.85 -24.03 10.54
CA HIS A 143 -11.13 -23.83 11.95
C HIS A 143 -9.84 -23.75 12.77
N GLU A 144 -8.92 -24.68 12.54
CA GLU A 144 -7.61 -24.69 13.19
C GLU A 144 -6.78 -23.46 12.80
N ALA A 145 -6.77 -23.07 11.52
CA ALA A 145 -6.13 -21.83 11.07
C ALA A 145 -6.70 -20.59 11.78
N ILE A 146 -8.02 -20.52 12.01
CA ILE A 146 -8.65 -19.43 12.75
C ILE A 146 -8.25 -19.44 14.24
N VAL A 147 -8.14 -20.62 14.86
CA VAL A 147 -7.70 -20.76 16.26
C VAL A 147 -6.26 -20.27 16.44
N ILE A 148 -5.39 -20.60 15.50
CA ILE A 148 -3.96 -20.29 15.54
C ILE A 148 -3.69 -18.82 15.18
N LEU A 149 -4.22 -18.38 14.03
CA LEU A 149 -3.93 -17.05 13.47
C LEU A 149 -4.80 -15.96 14.08
N GLY A 150 -5.95 -16.36 14.65
CA GLY A 150 -7.04 -15.45 14.96
C GLY A 150 -7.91 -15.18 13.75
N PHE A 151 -9.23 -15.05 13.99
CA PHE A 151 -10.21 -14.82 12.95
C PHE A 151 -9.92 -13.56 12.11
N ARG A 152 -9.50 -12.47 12.75
CA ARG A 152 -9.26 -11.20 12.07
C ARG A 152 -8.10 -11.29 11.08
N ALA A 153 -7.01 -11.98 11.43
CA ALA A 153 -5.88 -12.19 10.51
C ALA A 153 -6.27 -13.08 9.31
N VAL A 154 -7.05 -14.15 9.55
CA VAL A 154 -7.60 -14.97 8.46
C VAL A 154 -8.53 -14.14 7.56
N GLY A 155 -9.38 -13.30 8.16
CA GLY A 155 -10.26 -12.39 7.45
C GLY A 155 -9.49 -11.42 6.55
N SER A 156 -8.44 -10.79 7.07
CA SER A 156 -7.53 -9.89 6.34
C SER A 156 -6.89 -10.60 5.14
N LEU A 157 -6.43 -11.84 5.31
CA LEU A 157 -5.82 -12.65 4.25
C LEU A 157 -6.80 -13.02 3.15
N VAL A 158 -8.00 -13.46 3.55
CA VAL A 158 -9.07 -13.79 2.61
C VAL A 158 -9.50 -12.55 1.84
N MET A 159 -9.61 -11.40 2.52
CA MET A 159 -9.92 -10.13 1.88
C MET A 159 -8.85 -9.76 0.83
N ALA A 160 -7.57 -9.87 1.17
CA ALA A 160 -6.47 -9.70 0.22
C ALA A 160 -6.60 -10.62 -0.98
N ALA A 161 -6.69 -11.93 -0.74
CA ALA A 161 -6.80 -12.95 -1.76
C ALA A 161 -7.99 -12.75 -2.71
N SER A 162 -9.15 -12.31 -2.19
CA SER A 162 -10.35 -12.07 -2.98
C SER A 162 -10.27 -10.78 -3.79
N VAL A 163 -9.81 -9.68 -3.21
CA VAL A 163 -9.69 -8.39 -3.91
C VAL A 163 -8.67 -8.50 -5.06
N MET A 164 -7.58 -9.25 -4.86
CA MET A 164 -6.62 -9.60 -5.93
C MET A 164 -7.20 -10.44 -7.06
N GLY A 165 -8.23 -11.24 -6.75
CA GLY A 165 -8.96 -12.05 -7.72
C GLY A 165 -9.91 -11.24 -8.60
N TYR A 166 -10.27 -10.03 -8.16
CA TYR A 166 -11.50 -9.37 -8.58
C TYR A 166 -11.39 -8.51 -9.84
N PHE A 167 -10.27 -7.84 -10.04
CA PHE A 167 -10.10 -6.90 -11.16
C PHE A 167 -9.58 -7.62 -12.41
N PRO A 168 -10.37 -7.70 -13.49
CA PRO A 168 -9.84 -8.07 -14.79
C PRO A 168 -9.05 -6.88 -15.34
N LEU A 169 -7.74 -7.03 -15.49
CA LEU A 169 -6.98 -6.02 -16.22
C LEU A 169 -7.20 -6.20 -17.73
N PRO A 170 -7.48 -5.11 -18.47
CA PRO A 170 -7.52 -5.15 -19.92
C PRO A 170 -6.16 -5.54 -20.50
N VAL A 171 -6.18 -6.39 -21.54
CA VAL A 171 -4.98 -6.75 -22.29
C VAL A 171 -4.40 -5.50 -22.95
N GLY A 172 -3.08 -5.29 -22.83
CA GLY A 172 -2.36 -4.23 -23.55
C GLY A 172 -2.08 -2.94 -22.78
N ILE A 173 -2.47 -2.83 -21.51
CA ILE A 173 -1.98 -1.75 -20.64
C ILE A 173 -0.62 -2.18 -20.09
N ALA A 174 0.38 -1.28 -20.14
CA ALA A 174 1.68 -1.47 -19.48
C ALA A 174 1.57 -1.29 -17.95
N PHE A 175 0.65 -2.02 -17.32
CA PHE A 175 0.41 -2.02 -15.88
C PHE A 175 0.92 -3.32 -15.27
N ASP A 176 1.90 -3.23 -14.37
CA ASP A 176 2.48 -4.38 -13.70
C ASP A 176 1.67 -4.72 -12.44
N LEU A 177 0.72 -5.65 -12.61
CA LEU A 177 -0.16 -6.08 -11.53
C LEU A 177 0.60 -6.77 -10.39
N THR A 178 1.71 -7.45 -10.71
CA THR A 178 2.54 -8.11 -9.70
C THR A 178 3.16 -7.06 -8.79
N ARG A 179 3.77 -6.00 -9.36
CA ARG A 179 4.32 -4.89 -8.57
C ARG A 179 3.26 -4.15 -7.77
N PHE A 180 2.09 -3.93 -8.35
CA PHE A 180 0.96 -3.32 -7.65
C PHE A 180 0.58 -4.10 -6.38
N TRP A 181 0.42 -5.42 -6.49
CA TRP A 181 0.06 -6.23 -5.32
C TRP A 181 1.21 -6.36 -4.32
N ARG A 182 2.45 -6.43 -4.79
CA ARG A 182 3.62 -6.37 -3.90
C ARG A 182 3.61 -5.06 -3.09
N HIS A 183 3.36 -3.92 -3.73
CA HIS A 183 3.20 -2.63 -3.02
C HIS A 183 2.08 -2.69 -1.98
N GLY A 184 0.87 -3.07 -2.40
CA GLY A 184 -0.29 -3.14 -1.49
C GLY A 184 -0.09 -4.09 -0.31
N ILE A 185 0.53 -5.25 -0.51
CA ILE A 185 0.89 -6.18 0.57
C ILE A 185 1.94 -5.54 1.50
N GLY A 186 2.96 -4.88 0.92
CA GLY A 186 3.99 -4.18 1.69
C GLY A 186 3.39 -3.09 2.58
N THR A 187 2.53 -2.25 2.02
CA THR A 187 1.81 -1.20 2.75
C THR A 187 0.88 -1.80 3.81
N ALA A 188 0.19 -2.91 3.53
CA ALA A 188 -0.65 -3.61 4.51
C ALA A 188 0.16 -4.12 5.73
N LEU A 189 1.33 -4.71 5.49
CA LEU A 189 2.22 -5.20 6.54
C LEU A 189 2.81 -4.05 7.36
N CYS A 190 3.25 -2.97 6.69
CA CYS A 190 3.70 -1.75 7.36
C CYS A 190 2.58 -1.17 8.24
N ALA A 191 1.36 -1.03 7.69
CA ALA A 191 0.22 -0.48 8.43
C ALA A 191 -0.12 -1.33 9.65
N ARG A 192 -0.13 -2.66 9.50
CA ARG A 192 -0.35 -3.60 10.61
C ARG A 192 0.69 -3.45 11.71
N ALA A 193 1.97 -3.39 11.33
CA ALA A 193 3.09 -3.24 12.25
C ALA A 193 3.02 -1.90 13.02
N LEU A 194 2.80 -0.80 12.31
CA LEU A 194 2.65 0.54 12.88
C LEU A 194 1.45 0.62 13.84
N ALA A 195 0.30 0.08 13.45
CA ALA A 195 -0.88 0.06 14.30
C ALA A 195 -0.65 -0.77 15.57
N ARG A 196 -0.01 -1.95 15.50
CA ARG A 196 0.33 -2.72 16.70
C ARG A 196 1.25 -1.94 17.63
N ALA A 197 2.29 -1.31 17.09
CA ALA A 197 3.26 -0.57 17.88
C ALA A 197 2.68 0.70 18.52
N SER A 198 1.71 1.34 17.86
CA SER A 198 0.99 2.52 18.37
C SER A 198 -0.28 2.18 19.19
N GLY A 199 -0.59 0.90 19.40
CA GLY A 199 -1.76 0.45 20.17
C GLY A 199 -3.11 0.57 19.43
N GLY A 200 -3.09 0.75 18.11
CA GLY A 200 -4.26 0.80 17.24
C GLY A 200 -4.75 -0.56 16.73
N ASP A 201 -5.83 -0.54 15.94
CA ASP A 201 -6.40 -1.74 15.33
C ASP A 201 -5.57 -2.23 14.13
N ALA A 202 -4.72 -3.20 14.40
CA ALA A 202 -3.78 -3.81 13.45
C ALA A 202 -4.43 -4.41 12.20
N GLU A 203 -5.60 -5.03 12.33
CA GLU A 203 -6.21 -5.78 11.22
C GLU A 203 -7.05 -4.87 10.33
N THR A 204 -7.66 -3.83 10.92
CA THR A 204 -8.22 -2.73 10.15
C THR A 204 -7.12 -1.97 9.41
N ALA A 205 -5.97 -1.71 10.06
CA ALA A 205 -4.82 -1.07 9.43
C ALA A 205 -4.24 -1.91 8.28
N PHE A 206 -4.15 -3.23 8.44
CA PHE A 206 -3.78 -4.14 7.35
C PHE A 206 -4.72 -3.98 6.14
N THR A 207 -6.03 -3.98 6.39
CA THR A 207 -7.06 -3.81 5.35
C THR A 207 -6.93 -2.45 4.65
N VAL A 208 -6.70 -1.38 5.40
CA VAL A 208 -6.44 -0.05 4.86
C VAL A 208 -5.19 -0.03 3.97
N GLY A 209 -4.07 -0.58 4.45
CA GLY A 209 -2.83 -0.61 3.68
C GLY A 209 -2.94 -1.46 2.41
N LEU A 210 -3.73 -2.52 2.44
CA LEU A 210 -4.02 -3.32 1.24
C LEU A 210 -4.85 -2.53 0.21
N LEU A 211 -5.80 -1.72 0.67
CA LEU A 211 -6.80 -1.05 -0.17
C LEU A 211 -6.44 0.40 -0.54
N HIS A 212 -5.37 0.98 0.03
CA HIS A 212 -5.04 2.39 -0.14
C HIS A 212 -4.97 2.84 -1.62
N ASP A 213 -4.42 2.00 -2.49
CA ASP A 213 -4.30 2.27 -3.92
C ASP A 213 -5.39 1.57 -4.77
N ILE A 214 -6.49 1.10 -4.18
CA ILE A 214 -7.51 0.34 -4.92
C ILE A 214 -8.13 1.15 -6.08
N GLY A 215 -8.12 2.48 -5.97
CA GLY A 215 -8.54 3.39 -7.03
C GLY A 215 -7.68 3.28 -8.30
N VAL A 216 -6.41 2.89 -8.18
CA VAL A 216 -5.54 2.64 -9.35
C VAL A 216 -6.10 1.51 -10.20
N LEU A 217 -6.53 0.40 -9.58
CA LEU A 217 -7.13 -0.72 -10.31
C LEU A 217 -8.48 -0.34 -10.91
N LEU A 218 -9.29 0.42 -10.18
CA LEU A 218 -10.54 0.96 -10.71
C LEU A 218 -10.28 1.76 -12.00
N LEU A 219 -9.33 2.69 -11.98
CA LEU A 219 -9.03 3.55 -13.11
C LEU A 219 -8.37 2.79 -14.26
N ALA A 220 -7.44 1.89 -13.97
CA ALA A 220 -6.78 1.06 -14.97
C ALA A 220 -7.77 0.12 -15.69
N THR A 221 -8.74 -0.45 -14.95
CA THR A 221 -9.75 -1.35 -15.53
C THR A 221 -10.85 -0.61 -16.28
N THR A 222 -11.39 0.48 -15.71
CA THR A 222 -12.55 1.19 -16.30
C THR A 222 -12.17 2.23 -17.34
N ARG A 223 -10.96 2.82 -17.24
CA ARG A 223 -10.48 3.90 -18.12
C ARG A 223 -9.07 3.61 -18.65
N PRO A 224 -8.84 2.45 -19.27
CA PRO A 224 -7.51 1.97 -19.63
C PRO A 224 -6.72 2.92 -20.54
N THR A 225 -7.41 3.57 -21.49
CA THR A 225 -6.80 4.53 -22.42
C THR A 225 -6.37 5.83 -21.74
N HIS A 226 -7.10 6.29 -20.72
CA HIS A 226 -6.74 7.46 -19.94
C HIS A 226 -5.62 7.12 -18.97
N TYR A 227 -5.70 5.97 -18.32
CA TYR A 227 -4.68 5.52 -17.39
C TYR A 227 -3.33 5.24 -18.07
N ALA A 228 -3.33 4.75 -19.32
CA ALA A 228 -2.11 4.66 -20.12
C ALA A 228 -1.42 6.02 -20.32
N LYS A 229 -2.19 7.12 -20.46
CA LYS A 229 -1.65 8.48 -20.55
C LYS A 229 -1.05 8.94 -19.22
N VAL A 230 -1.68 8.59 -18.09
CA VAL A 230 -1.12 8.83 -16.75
C VAL A 230 0.26 8.19 -16.62
N LEU A 231 0.38 6.90 -16.98
CA LEU A 231 1.65 6.17 -16.90
C LEU A 231 2.72 6.78 -17.81
N ALA A 232 2.34 7.19 -19.03
CA ALA A 232 3.25 7.88 -19.94
C ALA A 232 3.69 9.26 -19.40
N TRP A 233 2.77 10.03 -18.81
CA TRP A 233 3.07 11.31 -18.19
C TRP A 233 4.02 11.16 -17.00
N ARG A 234 3.76 10.19 -16.11
CA ARG A 234 4.63 9.85 -14.99
C ARG A 234 6.04 9.51 -15.46
N ALA A 235 6.16 8.71 -16.51
CA ALA A 235 7.46 8.33 -17.07
C ALA A 235 8.21 9.51 -17.70
N ALA A 236 7.50 10.40 -18.40
CA ALA A 236 8.10 11.55 -19.08
C ALA A 236 8.54 12.66 -18.12
N ASN A 237 7.82 12.84 -17.01
CA ASN A 237 8.08 13.92 -16.05
C ASN A 237 8.88 13.44 -14.83
N ASP A 238 9.04 12.13 -14.67
CA ASP A 238 9.61 11.48 -13.47
C ASP A 238 8.99 12.11 -12.21
N CYS A 239 7.73 11.76 -11.92
CA CYS A 239 6.94 12.35 -10.82
C CYS A 239 6.18 11.25 -10.05
N LEU A 240 5.51 11.62 -8.94
CA LEU A 240 4.66 10.71 -8.20
C LEU A 240 3.43 10.33 -9.05
N LEU A 241 2.86 9.15 -8.77
CA LEU A 241 1.66 8.68 -9.49
C LEU A 241 0.48 9.64 -9.29
N VAL A 242 0.24 10.07 -8.05
CA VAL A 242 -0.81 11.04 -7.69
C VAL A 242 -0.68 12.35 -8.48
N GLU A 243 0.55 12.84 -8.69
CA GLU A 243 0.80 14.07 -9.47
C GLU A 243 0.47 13.87 -10.96
N ALA A 244 0.82 12.70 -11.52
CA ALA A 244 0.52 12.38 -12.90
C ALA A 244 -0.98 12.21 -13.15
N GLU A 245 -1.70 11.61 -12.19
CA GLU A 245 -3.16 11.48 -12.26
C GLU A 245 -3.85 12.83 -12.18
N GLN A 246 -3.47 13.68 -11.23
CA GLN A 246 -4.00 15.04 -11.14
C GLN A 246 -3.72 15.84 -12.43
N ALA A 247 -2.54 15.72 -13.02
CA ALA A 247 -2.19 16.42 -14.26
C ALA A 247 -3.00 15.95 -15.48
N VAL A 248 -3.31 14.65 -15.57
CA VAL A 248 -3.94 14.05 -16.77
C VAL A 248 -5.45 13.89 -16.63
N LEU A 249 -5.95 13.60 -15.43
CA LEU A 249 -7.35 13.28 -15.13
C LEU A 249 -8.06 14.39 -14.35
N GLY A 250 -7.32 15.24 -13.61
CA GLY A 250 -7.90 16.26 -12.72
C GLY A 250 -8.42 15.73 -11.39
N PHE A 251 -8.16 14.46 -11.10
CA PHE A 251 -8.39 13.78 -9.83
C PHE A 251 -7.41 12.61 -9.72
N ASP A 252 -7.31 11.98 -8.54
CA ASP A 252 -6.36 10.89 -8.29
C ASP A 252 -7.02 9.56 -7.85
N HIS A 253 -6.18 8.54 -7.70
CA HIS A 253 -6.61 7.22 -7.23
C HIS A 253 -7.10 7.22 -5.79
N ALA A 254 -6.67 8.14 -4.92
CA ALA A 254 -7.13 8.18 -3.54
C ALA A 254 -8.62 8.58 -3.50
N GLN A 255 -9.00 9.59 -4.30
CA GLN A 255 -10.40 9.99 -4.48
C GLN A 255 -11.25 8.87 -5.12
N ALA A 256 -10.72 8.20 -6.15
CA ALA A 256 -11.41 7.08 -6.78
C ALA A 256 -11.56 5.87 -5.82
N GLY A 257 -10.54 5.62 -5.00
CA GLY A 257 -10.49 4.56 -4.00
C GLY A 257 -11.47 4.77 -2.86
N GLU A 258 -11.61 6.00 -2.35
CA GLU A 258 -12.60 6.36 -1.33
C GLU A 258 -14.01 6.00 -1.78
N ALA A 259 -14.36 6.40 -3.00
CA ALA A 259 -15.68 6.17 -3.54
C ALA A 259 -15.95 4.68 -3.77
N LEU A 260 -14.94 3.92 -4.20
CA LEU A 260 -15.03 2.47 -4.34
C LEU A 260 -15.20 1.78 -2.98
N ALA A 261 -14.38 2.13 -1.99
CA ALA A 261 -14.45 1.57 -0.64
C ALA A 261 -15.83 1.84 0.00
N SER A 262 -16.33 3.07 -0.14
CA SER A 262 -17.67 3.46 0.32
C SER A 262 -18.76 2.65 -0.39
N ARG A 263 -18.65 2.47 -1.71
CA ARG A 263 -19.63 1.70 -2.50
C ARG A 263 -19.66 0.22 -2.13
N TRP A 264 -18.51 -0.32 -1.72
CA TRP A 264 -18.36 -1.70 -1.24
C TRP A 264 -18.80 -1.88 0.23
N GLY A 265 -19.17 -0.80 0.91
CA GLY A 265 -19.69 -0.84 2.28
C GLY A 265 -18.60 -0.94 3.34
N PHE A 266 -17.35 -0.61 3.01
CA PHE A 266 -16.30 -0.49 4.01
C PHE A 266 -16.63 0.62 5.03
N PRO A 267 -16.23 0.45 6.31
CA PRO A 267 -16.39 1.48 7.32
C PRO A 267 -15.84 2.84 6.85
N ALA A 268 -16.51 3.94 7.22
CA ALA A 268 -16.12 5.28 6.83
C ALA A 268 -14.67 5.64 7.23
N GLY A 269 -14.17 5.09 8.35
CA GLY A 269 -12.78 5.27 8.77
C GLY A 269 -11.77 4.65 7.78
N ILE A 270 -12.10 3.49 7.18
CA ILE A 270 -11.28 2.86 6.14
C ILE A 270 -11.33 3.68 4.86
N ALA A 271 -12.53 4.06 4.40
CA ALA A 271 -12.69 4.88 3.19
C ALA A 271 -11.95 6.22 3.31
N ARG A 272 -12.02 6.87 4.48
CA ARG A 272 -11.28 8.11 4.76
C ARG A 272 -9.76 7.90 4.78
N ALA A 273 -9.28 6.80 5.35
CA ALA A 273 -7.85 6.48 5.32
C ALA A 273 -7.34 6.25 3.90
N VAL A 274 -8.13 5.59 3.05
CA VAL A 274 -7.87 5.47 1.61
C VAL A 274 -7.86 6.85 0.94
N ALA A 275 -8.80 7.74 1.26
CA ALA A 275 -8.90 9.06 0.65
C ALA A 275 -7.71 9.99 0.97
N LEU A 276 -7.18 9.91 2.20
CA LEU A 276 -6.25 10.89 2.75
C LEU A 276 -4.80 10.40 2.86
N HIS A 277 -4.46 9.19 2.37
CA HIS A 277 -3.13 8.62 2.61
C HIS A 277 -1.97 9.41 1.95
N HIS A 278 -2.21 10.21 0.90
CA HIS A 278 -1.20 11.15 0.35
C HIS A 278 -1.21 12.53 1.03
N ALA A 279 -2.33 12.93 1.63
CA ALA A 279 -2.55 14.25 2.22
C ALA A 279 -3.31 14.11 3.55
N PRO A 280 -2.66 13.64 4.62
CA PRO A 280 -3.34 13.20 5.83
C PRO A 280 -4.06 14.33 6.58
N GLY A 281 -3.52 15.55 6.58
CA GLY A 281 -4.19 16.78 7.06
C GLY A 281 -4.84 16.67 8.44
N GLY A 282 -4.24 15.91 9.37
CA GLY A 282 -4.79 15.65 10.71
C GLY A 282 -5.93 14.63 10.76
N GLY A 283 -6.06 13.75 9.76
CA GLY A 283 -7.17 12.81 9.54
C GLY A 283 -7.37 11.68 10.57
N GLY A 284 -6.66 11.70 11.70
CA GLY A 284 -6.74 10.68 12.76
C GLY A 284 -5.73 9.54 12.62
N ASP A 285 -5.73 8.59 13.56
CA ASP A 285 -4.67 7.56 13.69
C ASP A 285 -4.62 6.62 12.50
N MET A 286 -5.76 6.18 11.98
CA MET A 286 -5.80 5.26 10.84
C MET A 286 -5.29 5.92 9.55
N VAL A 287 -5.62 7.20 9.33
CA VAL A 287 -5.05 7.99 8.23
C VAL A 287 -3.55 8.13 8.41
N ALA A 288 -3.10 8.34 9.66
CA ALA A 288 -1.69 8.47 9.96
C ALA A 288 -0.89 7.18 9.68
N VAL A 289 -1.44 6.05 10.11
CA VAL A 289 -0.91 4.73 9.83
C VAL A 289 -0.85 4.48 8.32
N ALA A 290 -1.92 4.78 7.58
CA ALA A 290 -1.95 4.58 6.12
C ALA A 290 -0.87 5.41 5.39
N HIS A 291 -0.73 6.67 5.78
CA HIS A 291 0.26 7.59 5.21
C HIS A 291 1.69 7.11 5.45
N VAL A 292 2.05 6.83 6.71
CA VAL A 292 3.41 6.40 7.06
C VAL A 292 3.70 5.00 6.50
N ALA A 293 2.71 4.10 6.49
CA ALA A 293 2.86 2.77 5.90
C ALA A 293 3.18 2.82 4.40
N ASN A 294 2.52 3.71 3.64
CA ASN A 294 2.78 3.88 2.22
C ASN A 294 4.22 4.36 1.96
N ILE A 295 4.67 5.33 2.78
CA ILE A 295 6.04 5.85 2.72
C ILE A 295 7.06 4.76 3.04
N LEU A 296 6.82 3.98 4.10
CA LEU A 296 7.69 2.86 4.46
C LEU A 296 7.77 1.80 3.35
N ALA A 297 6.64 1.43 2.75
CA ALA A 297 6.62 0.47 1.67
C ALA A 297 7.43 0.93 0.44
N HIS A 298 7.36 2.23 0.10
CA HIS A 298 8.19 2.82 -0.95
C HIS A 298 9.66 2.94 -0.55
N ALA A 299 9.96 3.38 0.67
CA ALA A 299 11.33 3.54 1.16
C ALA A 299 12.05 2.19 1.31
N LEU A 300 11.30 1.14 1.62
CA LEU A 300 11.76 -0.24 1.62
C LEU A 300 11.75 -0.88 0.22
N ASP A 301 11.32 -0.20 -0.84
CA ASP A 301 11.24 -0.75 -2.19
C ASP A 301 10.56 -2.13 -2.27
N LEU A 302 9.50 -2.35 -1.47
CA LEU A 302 8.84 -3.66 -1.39
C LEU A 302 8.20 -4.07 -2.73
N ALA A 303 7.82 -3.09 -3.54
CA ALA A 303 7.32 -3.29 -4.90
C ALA A 303 8.42 -3.59 -5.94
N GLY A 304 9.67 -3.22 -5.64
CA GLY A 304 10.82 -3.29 -6.54
C GLY A 304 10.74 -2.35 -7.74
N ASP A 305 9.81 -1.39 -7.77
CA ASP A 305 9.52 -0.53 -8.94
C ASP A 305 10.66 0.48 -9.16
N PRO A 306 11.45 0.37 -10.24
CA PRO A 306 12.56 1.29 -10.49
C PRO A 306 12.09 2.71 -10.85
N ARG A 307 10.79 2.95 -10.99
CA ARG A 307 10.21 4.30 -11.18
C ARG A 307 9.45 4.76 -9.95
N ALA A 308 9.41 3.98 -8.87
CA ALA A 308 8.81 4.43 -7.62
C ALA A 308 9.63 5.58 -7.04
N ARG A 309 8.91 6.47 -6.38
CA ARG A 309 9.44 7.59 -5.61
C ARG A 309 8.79 7.52 -4.25
N VAL A 310 9.55 7.86 -3.21
CA VAL A 310 9.01 7.95 -1.86
C VAL A 310 8.16 9.22 -1.78
N PRO A 311 6.86 9.13 -1.46
CA PRO A 311 6.03 10.31 -1.24
C PRO A 311 6.55 11.15 -0.06
N PRO A 312 6.26 12.46 -0.02
CA PRO A 312 6.67 13.30 1.10
C PRO A 312 6.00 12.86 2.40
N LEU A 313 6.77 12.88 3.50
CA LEU A 313 6.27 12.59 4.83
C LEU A 313 5.63 13.83 5.47
N ASP A 314 4.41 13.66 5.96
CA ASP A 314 3.77 14.61 6.86
C ASP A 314 4.29 14.42 8.29
N MET A 315 4.98 15.44 8.80
CA MET A 315 5.68 15.37 10.08
C MET A 315 4.75 15.31 11.29
N GLU A 316 3.56 15.92 11.21
CA GLU A 316 2.57 15.86 12.28
C GLU A 316 2.06 14.42 12.42
N THR A 317 1.79 13.80 11.28
CA THR A 317 1.33 12.42 11.17
C THR A 317 2.36 11.43 11.72
N TRP A 318 3.64 11.61 11.39
CA TRP A 318 4.74 10.82 11.97
C TRP A 318 4.81 10.94 13.49
N ARG A 319 4.83 12.17 14.01
CA ARG A 319 4.91 12.43 15.47
C ARG A 319 3.71 11.85 16.22
N ARG A 320 2.53 11.83 15.60
CA ARG A 320 1.31 11.28 16.19
C ARG A 320 1.41 9.78 16.48
N LEU A 321 2.16 9.03 15.67
CA LEU A 321 2.36 7.60 15.91
C LEU A 321 3.23 7.32 17.14
N GLY A 322 4.03 8.31 17.59
CA GLY A 322 4.81 8.21 18.82
C GLY A 322 5.84 7.08 18.85
N LEU A 323 6.28 6.61 17.68
CA LEU A 323 7.22 5.50 17.56
C LEU A 323 8.66 6.00 17.65
N ASP A 324 9.45 5.39 18.53
CA ASP A 324 10.88 5.64 18.57
C ASP A 324 11.62 4.87 17.46
N ARG A 325 12.85 5.30 17.20
CA ARG A 325 13.73 4.73 16.19
C ARG A 325 14.04 3.25 16.40
N ALA A 326 14.22 2.83 17.65
CA ALA A 326 14.56 1.44 17.97
C ALA A 326 13.39 0.49 17.64
N THR A 327 12.17 0.91 18.00
CA THR A 327 10.93 0.22 17.67
C THR A 327 10.77 0.13 16.16
N LEU A 328 10.91 1.26 15.46
CA LEU A 328 10.78 1.30 14.00
C LEU A 328 11.75 0.32 13.32
N LYS A 329 13.03 0.35 13.69
CA LYS A 329 14.05 -0.55 13.12
C LYS A 329 13.71 -2.03 13.30
N ALA A 330 13.22 -2.41 14.48
CA ALA A 330 12.77 -3.78 14.75
C ALA A 330 11.57 -4.18 13.85
N LEU A 331 10.64 -3.24 13.59
CA LEU A 331 9.51 -3.48 12.69
C LEU A 331 9.97 -3.69 11.23
N LEU A 332 10.92 -2.89 10.73
CA LEU A 332 11.39 -2.98 9.33
C LEU A 332 11.93 -4.38 9.00
N ALA A 333 12.74 -4.97 9.89
CA ALA A 333 13.29 -6.30 9.72
C ALA A 333 12.19 -7.39 9.61
N GLY A 334 11.15 -7.29 10.44
CA GLY A 334 10.01 -8.21 10.39
C GLY A 334 9.18 -8.06 9.11
N ILE A 335 8.95 -6.81 8.69
CA ILE A 335 8.12 -6.49 7.51
C ILE A 335 8.71 -7.09 6.23
N GLU A 336 10.01 -6.95 5.97
CA GLU A 336 10.60 -7.49 4.72
C GLU A 336 10.49 -9.01 4.65
N GLN A 337 10.77 -9.68 5.76
CA GLN A 337 10.70 -11.14 5.83
C GLN A 337 9.26 -11.64 5.67
N GLU A 338 8.29 -10.94 6.26
CA GLU A 338 6.86 -11.22 6.08
C GLU A 338 6.39 -10.94 4.65
N HIS A 339 6.91 -9.88 4.03
CA HIS A 339 6.49 -9.41 2.70
C HIS A 339 6.74 -10.45 1.62
N GLU A 340 7.94 -11.02 1.57
CA GLU A 340 8.25 -12.06 0.57
C GLU A 340 7.40 -13.31 0.77
N ASN A 341 7.14 -13.69 2.02
CA ASN A 341 6.24 -14.80 2.33
C ASN A 341 4.82 -14.51 1.80
N TYR A 342 4.24 -13.36 2.15
CA TYR A 342 2.88 -13.00 1.68
C TYR A 342 2.81 -12.91 0.15
N CYS A 343 3.81 -12.34 -0.50
CA CYS A 343 3.87 -12.27 -1.96
C CYS A 343 3.91 -13.66 -2.60
N ALA A 344 4.73 -14.58 -2.08
CA ALA A 344 4.78 -15.96 -2.56
C ALA A 344 3.46 -16.73 -2.31
N LEU A 345 2.77 -16.42 -1.21
CA LEU A 345 1.51 -17.06 -0.83
C LEU A 345 0.31 -16.56 -1.67
N LEU A 346 0.33 -15.30 -2.10
CA LEU A 346 -0.76 -14.63 -2.81
C LEU A 346 -0.50 -14.52 -4.33
N ALA A 347 0.72 -14.82 -4.78
CA ALA A 347 1.02 -15.05 -6.19
C ALA A 347 0.12 -16.16 -6.77
N ARG A 348 -0.37 -15.94 -7.99
CA ARG A 348 -1.29 -16.84 -8.69
C ARG A 348 -0.58 -18.08 -9.23
#